data_AF-A0A953YZ05-F1
#
_entry.id   AF-A0A953YZ05-F1
#
_cell.length_a   1.000
_cell.length_b   1.000
_cell.length_c   1.000
_cell.angle_alpha   90.00
_cell.angle_beta   90.00
_cell.angle_gamma   90.00
#
_symmetry.space_group_name_H-M   'P 1'
#
loop_
_entity.id
_entity.type
_entity.pdbx_description
1 polymer ?
#
loop_
_entity_poly.entity_id
_entity_poly.type
_entity_poly.pdbx_seq_one_letter_code
_entity_poly.pdbx_strand_id
1 'polypeptide(L)'
;MAVPVSQMWTVASYVLKQKILRRKRYATVLMLEPLLRCNLACAGCGKIQYPAHILKKEMEVADALKAVEECGAPIISIPGGEPLMYSKIGELVKELVKRKKYIYLCTNALLLKQRLEEGVFKPSKYLTFNVHMDGDREAHDFAVCREGTYDKAEEAIKLAVERGFRVCTNTTLFSHVDTERTRKFFSRMMELGVEGLTMSPGYSYQKAPDQQNFLSREKTFTLFRDLLKDPEPEWQFNQSPLFMEFLMGKVHLECTPWGNPCYTLFGWQKPCYLLQEGYTDTWEELINDTQWENYGRASGNSKCQNCMVHCGYEPTAVHQTFNSLKGFARTVAATLGGIDSRKGKNITPPAVGHRIETGAEAKAGEDISGKLHRAVDYRGDVTVKLRDGTSLEGFVFNIEGESVDFFPSKGAEVQVLSSGDVQDVDFTGRNFADGASWEAWTKKYNEQKARREAGEAVGAIGIFSEEAQ
;
A
#
# COMPACT_ATOMS: atom_id res chain seq x y z
N MET A 1 -0.52 -24.09 -5.49
CA MET A 1 -0.10 -23.22 -4.35
C MET A 1 0.54 -21.98 -4.94
N ALA A 2 -0.02 -20.80 -4.68
CA ALA A 2 0.46 -19.53 -5.22
C ALA A 2 1.80 -19.05 -4.65
N VAL A 3 2.15 -19.48 -3.43
CA VAL A 3 3.43 -19.13 -2.80
C VAL A 3 4.42 -20.28 -3.05
N PRO A 4 5.64 -20.03 -3.58
CA PRO A 4 6.60 -21.08 -3.84
C PRO A 4 7.10 -21.71 -2.54
N VAL A 5 7.35 -23.02 -2.56
CA VAL A 5 7.93 -23.76 -1.43
C VAL A 5 9.25 -23.15 -0.98
N SER A 6 10.09 -22.68 -1.91
CA SER A 6 11.36 -22.02 -1.56
C SER A 6 11.15 -20.71 -0.81
N GLN A 7 10.09 -19.96 -1.11
CA GLN A 7 9.73 -18.73 -0.41
C GLN A 7 9.21 -19.06 0.98
N MET A 8 8.27 -20.01 1.09
CA MET A 8 7.75 -20.49 2.37
C MET A 8 8.89 -20.93 3.30
N TRP A 9 9.85 -21.70 2.78
CA TRP A 9 11.03 -22.15 3.54
C TRP A 9 11.90 -20.99 4.02
N THR A 10 12.11 -19.99 3.16
CA THR A 10 12.92 -18.81 3.49
C THR A 10 12.25 -17.99 4.61
N VAL A 11 10.94 -17.75 4.50
CA VAL A 11 10.16 -17.04 5.51
C VAL A 11 10.12 -17.81 6.83
N ALA A 12 9.85 -19.12 6.78
CA ALA A 12 9.82 -19.97 7.97
C ALA A 12 11.17 -19.98 8.70
N SER A 13 12.27 -20.16 7.97
CA SER A 13 13.63 -20.13 8.51
C SER A 13 13.97 -18.77 9.12
N TYR A 14 13.59 -17.68 8.45
CA TYR A 14 13.78 -16.33 8.93
C TYR A 14 13.01 -16.09 10.23
N VAL A 15 11.71 -16.40 10.28
CA VAL A 15 10.86 -16.27 11.47
C VAL A 15 11.43 -17.07 12.64
N LEU A 16 11.86 -18.32 12.40
CA LEU A 16 12.49 -19.15 13.42
C LEU A 16 13.79 -18.54 13.95
N LYS A 17 14.63 -17.99 13.07
CA LYS A 17 15.86 -17.27 13.48
C LYS A 17 15.54 -16.07 14.38
N GLN A 18 14.58 -15.22 14.01
CA GLN A 18 14.22 -14.06 14.82
C GLN A 18 13.72 -14.49 16.21
N LYS A 19 12.97 -15.60 16.29
CA LYS A 19 12.51 -16.19 17.54
C LYS A 19 13.65 -16.71 18.41
N ILE A 20 14.63 -17.42 17.83
CA ILE A 20 15.83 -17.88 18.54
C ILE A 20 16.61 -16.69 19.11
N LEU A 21 16.69 -15.59 18.33
CA LEU A 21 17.30 -14.33 18.75
C LEU A 21 16.43 -13.51 19.72
N ARG A 22 15.24 -14.01 20.11
CA ARG A 22 14.27 -13.34 21.01
C ARG A 22 13.88 -11.93 20.58
N ARG A 23 13.93 -11.64 19.28
CA ARG A 23 13.50 -10.34 18.74
C ARG A 23 11.98 -10.27 18.73
N LYS A 24 11.43 -9.33 19.49
CA LYS A 24 9.97 -9.15 19.62
C LYS A 24 9.36 -8.51 18.37
N ARG A 25 10.08 -7.56 17.75
CA ARG A 25 9.64 -6.81 16.58
C ARG A 25 10.61 -7.03 15.44
N TYR A 26 10.11 -7.50 14.31
CA TYR A 26 10.89 -7.71 13.09
C TYR A 26 9.98 -7.69 11.87
N ALA A 27 10.49 -7.23 10.74
CA ALA A 27 9.77 -7.22 9.47
C ALA A 27 9.86 -8.58 8.77
N THR A 28 8.76 -8.99 8.13
CA THR A 28 8.72 -10.14 7.21
C THR A 28 8.69 -9.71 5.75
N VAL A 29 8.17 -8.51 5.50
CA VAL A 29 8.15 -7.82 4.22
C VAL A 29 8.72 -6.43 4.45
N LEU A 30 9.53 -5.90 3.54
CA LEU A 30 9.84 -4.47 3.47
C LEU A 30 9.07 -3.88 2.29
N MET A 31 8.33 -2.81 2.54
CA MET A 31 7.76 -1.98 1.49
C MET A 31 8.77 -0.88 1.14
N LEU A 32 9.23 -0.85 -0.11
CA LEU A 32 10.25 0.07 -0.58
C LEU A 32 9.68 0.95 -1.69
N GLU A 33 9.51 2.25 -1.42
CA GLU A 33 9.00 3.25 -2.37
C GLU A 33 10.16 4.10 -2.91
N PRO A 34 10.82 3.69 -4.02
CA PRO A 34 11.95 4.42 -4.58
C PRO A 34 11.55 5.73 -5.27
N LEU A 35 10.26 5.93 -5.53
CA LEU A 35 9.69 7.18 -6.03
C LEU A 35 8.23 7.33 -5.58
N LEU A 36 7.68 8.53 -5.78
CA LEU A 36 6.28 8.87 -5.45
C LEU A 36 5.44 9.26 -6.68
N ARG A 37 6.08 9.43 -7.84
CA ARG A 37 5.45 9.76 -9.14
C ARG A 37 4.66 8.58 -9.72
N CYS A 38 3.45 8.83 -10.21
CA CYS A 38 2.65 7.82 -10.90
C CYS A 38 2.04 8.38 -12.18
N ASN A 39 1.83 7.51 -13.17
CA ASN A 39 1.14 7.79 -14.43
C ASN A 39 -0.38 7.56 -14.35
N LEU A 40 -0.93 7.37 -13.14
CA LEU A 40 -2.34 7.26 -12.82
C LEU A 40 -2.67 8.09 -11.57
N ALA A 41 -3.96 8.44 -11.39
CA ALA A 41 -4.48 9.03 -10.15
C ALA A 41 -5.74 8.31 -9.66
N CYS A 42 -5.51 7.10 -9.16
CA CYS A 42 -6.56 6.23 -8.67
C CYS A 42 -7.31 6.85 -7.49
N ALA A 43 -8.62 6.61 -7.41
CA ALA A 43 -9.51 7.16 -6.40
C ALA A 43 -9.11 6.81 -4.96
N GLY A 44 -8.64 5.57 -4.77
CA GLY A 44 -8.21 5.05 -3.48
C GLY A 44 -6.76 5.35 -3.11
N CYS A 45 -6.01 6.10 -3.94
CA CYS A 45 -4.59 6.35 -3.73
C CYS A 45 -4.34 7.72 -3.08
N GLY A 46 -3.80 7.72 -1.85
CA GLY A 46 -3.35 8.94 -1.15
C GLY A 46 -1.84 9.20 -1.24
N LYS A 47 -1.11 8.45 -2.07
CA LYS A 47 0.36 8.36 -2.05
C LYS A 47 1.08 9.16 -3.13
N ILE A 48 0.36 9.76 -4.07
CA ILE A 48 0.94 10.49 -5.22
C ILE A 48 0.67 12.00 -5.17
N GLN A 49 0.02 12.46 -4.09
CA GLN A 49 -0.40 13.84 -3.90
C GLN A 49 0.76 14.63 -3.28
N TYR A 50 1.72 15.02 -4.12
CA TYR A 50 2.89 15.81 -3.71
C TYR A 50 3.20 16.90 -4.74
N PRO A 51 3.88 17.98 -4.34
CA PRO A 51 4.42 18.97 -5.27
C PRO A 51 5.30 18.35 -6.36
N ALA A 52 5.29 18.95 -7.55
CA ALA A 52 5.99 18.42 -8.73
C ALA A 52 7.50 18.23 -8.51
N HIS A 53 8.14 19.10 -7.71
CA HIS A 53 9.57 19.00 -7.43
C HIS A 53 9.90 17.77 -6.55
N ILE A 54 8.96 17.33 -5.70
CA ILE A 54 9.06 16.06 -4.95
C ILE A 54 8.83 14.87 -5.87
N LEU A 55 7.79 14.92 -6.72
CA LEU A 55 7.45 13.82 -7.65
C LEU A 55 8.56 13.54 -8.69
N LYS A 56 9.44 14.51 -8.94
CA LYS A 56 10.60 14.33 -9.84
C LYS A 56 11.77 13.62 -9.19
N LYS A 57 11.80 13.49 -7.85
CA LYS A 57 12.88 12.82 -7.12
C LYS A 57 12.77 11.31 -7.27
N GLU A 58 13.93 10.67 -7.27
CA GLU A 58 14.08 9.21 -7.25
C GLU A 58 15.17 8.85 -6.26
N MET A 59 14.98 7.74 -5.55
CA MET A 59 15.92 7.21 -4.58
C MET A 59 17.16 6.65 -5.31
N GLU A 60 18.34 6.80 -4.72
CA GLU A 60 19.52 6.08 -5.22
C GLU A 60 19.41 4.58 -4.88
N VAL A 61 19.93 3.72 -5.78
CA VAL A 61 19.90 2.26 -5.55
C VAL A 61 20.66 1.91 -4.27
N ALA A 62 21.72 2.64 -3.94
CA ALA A 62 22.49 2.45 -2.72
C ALA A 62 21.65 2.65 -1.45
N ASP A 63 20.80 3.69 -1.41
CA ASP A 63 19.94 3.99 -0.25
C ASP A 63 18.85 2.92 -0.10
N ALA A 64 18.24 2.50 -1.22
CA ALA A 64 17.31 1.39 -1.24
C ALA A 64 17.92 0.09 -0.68
N LEU A 65 19.16 -0.23 -1.10
CA LEU A 65 19.85 -1.42 -0.62
C LEU A 65 20.27 -1.31 0.85
N LYS A 66 20.65 -0.12 1.32
CA LYS A 66 20.92 0.15 2.73
C LYS A 66 19.68 -0.14 3.58
N ALA A 67 18.51 0.37 3.21
CA ALA A 67 17.25 0.09 3.92
C ALA A 67 16.89 -1.41 3.92
N VAL A 68 17.13 -2.11 2.81
CA VAL A 68 16.93 -3.57 2.68
C VAL A 68 17.84 -4.36 3.63
N GLU A 69 19.08 -3.91 3.80
CA GLU A 69 20.08 -4.53 4.67
C GLU A 69 19.80 -4.24 6.15
N GLU A 70 19.46 -3.00 6.51
CA GLU A 70 19.07 -2.60 7.87
C GLU A 70 17.85 -3.38 8.38
N CYS A 71 16.78 -3.44 7.59
CA CYS A 71 15.53 -4.10 7.96
C CYS A 71 15.66 -5.64 7.98
N GLY A 72 16.46 -6.19 7.07
CA GLY A 72 16.74 -7.62 7.00
C GLY A 72 15.58 -8.51 6.52
N ALA A 73 14.44 -7.92 6.13
CA ALA A 73 13.26 -8.66 5.66
C ALA A 73 13.59 -9.60 4.47
N PRO A 74 13.04 -10.83 4.44
CA PRO A 74 13.27 -11.76 3.33
C PRO A 74 12.49 -11.41 2.05
N ILE A 75 11.37 -10.68 2.18
CA ILE A 75 10.50 -10.27 1.09
C ILE A 75 10.60 -8.75 0.93
N ILE A 76 10.74 -8.28 -0.29
CA ILE A 76 10.75 -6.85 -0.65
C ILE A 76 9.58 -6.60 -1.58
N SER A 77 8.59 -5.87 -1.10
CA SER A 77 7.56 -5.28 -1.94
C SER A 77 8.10 -3.96 -2.47
N ILE A 78 8.08 -3.76 -3.78
CA ILE A 78 8.44 -2.49 -4.41
C ILE A 78 7.17 -1.87 -4.97
N PRO A 79 6.44 -1.07 -4.17
CA PRO A 79 5.44 -0.14 -4.67
C PRO A 79 6.08 1.25 -4.84
N GLY A 80 5.28 2.30 -4.73
CA GLY A 80 5.72 3.69 -4.73
C GLY A 80 5.48 4.33 -6.09
N GLY A 81 4.64 5.36 -6.10
CA GLY A 81 4.07 5.88 -7.34
C GLY A 81 3.72 4.74 -8.31
N GLU A 82 4.33 4.75 -9.49
CA GLU A 82 4.47 3.58 -10.36
C GLU A 82 5.95 3.16 -10.49
N PRO A 83 6.37 2.00 -9.94
CA PRO A 83 7.77 1.55 -9.94
C PRO A 83 8.40 1.41 -11.31
N LEU A 84 7.61 1.12 -12.36
CA LEU A 84 8.14 1.03 -13.72
C LEU A 84 8.51 2.40 -14.32
N MET A 85 8.17 3.51 -13.65
CA MET A 85 8.68 4.85 -13.96
C MET A 85 10.06 5.12 -13.34
N TYR A 86 10.51 4.30 -12.37
CA TYR A 86 11.83 4.46 -11.77
C TYR A 86 12.93 4.18 -12.79
N SER A 87 13.80 5.15 -13.03
CA SER A 87 14.86 5.02 -14.04
C SER A 87 15.82 3.85 -13.78
N LYS A 88 16.00 3.45 -12.51
CA LYS A 88 16.96 2.42 -12.07
C LYS A 88 16.30 1.10 -11.65
N ILE A 89 15.04 0.85 -12.03
CA ILE A 89 14.29 -0.33 -11.58
C ILE A 89 14.97 -1.66 -11.92
N GLY A 90 15.55 -1.76 -13.12
CA GLY A 90 16.26 -2.98 -13.56
C GLY A 90 17.50 -3.26 -12.71
N GLU A 91 18.25 -2.21 -12.35
CA GLU A 91 19.42 -2.32 -11.47
C GLU A 91 19.03 -2.76 -10.06
N LEU A 92 18.03 -2.10 -9.47
CA LEU A 92 17.53 -2.43 -8.13
C LEU A 92 17.05 -3.89 -8.07
N VAL A 93 16.21 -4.33 -9.02
CA VAL A 93 15.72 -5.71 -9.07
C VAL A 93 16.87 -6.70 -9.21
N LYS A 94 17.86 -6.42 -10.06
CA LYS A 94 19.04 -7.28 -10.23
C LYS A 94 19.83 -7.44 -8.93
N GLU A 95 20.06 -6.35 -8.20
CA GLU A 95 20.79 -6.38 -6.93
C GLU A 95 20.02 -7.09 -5.80
N LEU A 96 18.69 -6.98 -5.79
CA LEU A 96 17.82 -7.72 -4.86
C LEU A 96 17.78 -9.22 -5.16
N VAL A 97 17.70 -9.60 -6.44
CA VAL A 97 17.77 -11.02 -6.88
C VAL A 97 19.12 -11.63 -6.49
N LYS A 98 20.23 -10.91 -6.68
CA LYS A 98 21.57 -11.35 -6.26
C LYS A 98 21.65 -11.63 -4.76
N ARG A 99 20.95 -10.82 -3.96
CA ARG A 99 20.79 -10.98 -2.50
C ARG A 99 19.76 -12.05 -2.11
N LYS A 100 19.13 -12.74 -3.08
CA LYS A 100 18.10 -13.76 -2.89
C LYS A 100 16.88 -13.26 -2.10
N LYS A 101 16.54 -11.98 -2.26
CA LYS A 101 15.30 -11.40 -1.73
C LYS A 101 14.13 -11.77 -2.63
N TYR A 102 12.98 -12.13 -2.06
CA TYR A 102 11.77 -12.35 -2.85
C TYR A 102 11.09 -11.01 -3.13
N ILE A 103 11.02 -10.64 -4.40
CA ILE A 103 10.55 -9.35 -4.87
C ILE A 103 9.12 -9.47 -5.34
N TYR A 104 8.24 -8.63 -4.80
CA TYR A 104 6.92 -8.34 -5.36
C TYR A 104 6.97 -6.94 -5.94
N LEU A 105 7.09 -6.83 -7.27
CA LEU A 105 7.09 -5.55 -7.96
C LEU A 105 5.64 -5.14 -8.24
N CYS A 106 5.13 -4.20 -7.46
CA CYS A 106 3.74 -3.77 -7.51
C CYS A 106 3.56 -2.73 -8.62
N THR A 107 2.76 -3.03 -9.64
CA THR A 107 2.64 -2.15 -10.82
C THR A 107 1.20 -2.07 -11.31
N ASN A 108 0.81 -0.94 -11.90
CA ASN A 108 -0.42 -0.79 -12.67
C ASN A 108 -0.33 -1.39 -14.09
N ALA A 109 0.82 -1.95 -14.44
CA ALA A 109 1.14 -2.63 -15.68
C ALA A 109 1.08 -1.82 -16.99
N LEU A 110 0.78 -0.51 -16.95
CA LEU A 110 0.73 0.31 -18.17
C LEU A 110 2.08 0.36 -18.91
N LEU A 111 3.19 0.28 -18.17
CA LEU A 111 4.55 0.24 -18.72
C LEU A 111 5.14 -1.17 -18.78
N LEU A 112 4.46 -2.19 -18.23
CA LEU A 112 5.04 -3.52 -18.03
C LEU A 112 5.40 -4.17 -19.36
N LYS A 113 4.50 -4.13 -20.34
CA LYS A 113 4.76 -4.67 -21.68
C LYS A 113 6.03 -4.09 -22.29
N GLN A 114 6.12 -2.76 -22.35
CA GLN A 114 7.28 -2.04 -22.88
C GLN A 114 8.57 -2.43 -22.14
N ARG A 115 8.55 -2.41 -20.80
CA ARG A 115 9.73 -2.74 -19.98
C ARG A 115 10.21 -4.18 -20.18
N LEU A 116 9.29 -5.12 -20.41
CA LEU A 116 9.63 -6.49 -20.76
C LEU A 116 10.27 -6.57 -22.14
N GLU A 117 9.71 -5.88 -23.14
CA GLU A 117 10.25 -5.82 -24.51
C GLU A 117 11.63 -5.17 -24.58
N GLU A 118 11.88 -4.14 -23.77
CA GLU A 118 13.20 -3.51 -23.57
C GLU A 118 14.24 -4.44 -22.92
N GLY A 119 13.82 -5.59 -22.37
CA GLY A 119 14.70 -6.54 -21.71
C GLY A 119 15.19 -6.09 -20.33
N VAL A 120 14.46 -5.19 -19.66
CA VAL A 120 14.81 -4.65 -18.34
C VAL A 120 14.86 -5.75 -17.27
N PHE A 121 14.02 -6.77 -17.40
CA PHE A 121 13.90 -7.86 -16.44
C PHE A 121 14.25 -9.21 -17.05
N LYS A 122 14.70 -10.14 -16.20
CA LYS A 122 14.90 -11.55 -16.55
C LYS A 122 14.04 -12.43 -15.64
N PRO A 123 13.41 -13.50 -16.15
CA PRO A 123 12.68 -14.43 -15.31
C PRO A 123 13.53 -14.96 -14.16
N SER A 124 12.98 -14.93 -12.96
CA SER A 124 13.64 -15.39 -11.75
C SER A 124 12.59 -15.86 -10.76
N LYS A 125 12.86 -16.95 -10.03
CA LYS A 125 11.98 -17.39 -8.93
C LYS A 125 11.83 -16.34 -7.83
N TYR A 126 12.78 -15.40 -7.75
CA TYR A 126 12.81 -14.31 -6.78
C TYR A 126 12.07 -13.05 -7.27
N LEU A 127 11.55 -13.02 -8.50
CA LEU A 127 10.83 -11.86 -9.03
C LEU A 127 9.39 -12.26 -9.38
N THR A 128 8.44 -11.58 -8.76
CA THR A 128 7.01 -11.66 -9.07
C THR A 128 6.52 -10.27 -9.43
N PHE A 129 5.87 -10.13 -10.58
CA PHE A 129 5.07 -8.94 -10.88
C PHE A 129 3.74 -9.06 -10.14
N ASN A 130 3.44 -8.08 -9.31
CA ASN A 130 2.18 -7.99 -8.58
C ASN A 130 1.31 -6.90 -9.23
N VAL A 131 0.49 -7.29 -10.20
CA VAL A 131 -0.26 -6.35 -11.03
C VAL A 131 -1.52 -5.90 -10.31
N HIS A 132 -1.70 -4.60 -10.14
CA HIS A 132 -2.90 -4.05 -9.54
C HIS A 132 -4.09 -4.19 -10.51
N MET A 133 -5.07 -4.99 -10.12
CA MET A 133 -6.30 -5.25 -10.88
C MET A 133 -7.46 -5.28 -9.91
N ASP A 134 -8.32 -4.27 -9.98
CA ASP A 134 -9.31 -3.94 -8.94
C ASP A 134 -10.73 -4.38 -9.34
N GLY A 135 -10.84 -5.38 -10.20
CA GLY A 135 -12.11 -5.96 -10.66
C GLY A 135 -12.10 -6.23 -12.16
N ASP A 136 -13.29 -6.45 -12.71
CA ASP A 136 -13.45 -6.51 -14.16
C ASP A 136 -13.18 -5.15 -14.82
N ARG A 137 -13.24 -5.10 -16.16
CA ARG A 137 -12.91 -3.92 -16.96
C ARG A 137 -13.51 -2.61 -16.44
N GLU A 138 -14.83 -2.59 -16.22
CA GLU A 138 -15.52 -1.38 -15.77
C GLU A 138 -15.08 -0.99 -14.35
N ALA A 139 -15.04 -1.98 -13.44
CA ALA A 139 -14.66 -1.73 -12.05
C ALA A 139 -13.22 -1.23 -11.92
N HIS A 140 -12.29 -1.84 -12.67
CA HIS A 140 -10.88 -1.46 -12.64
C HIS A 140 -10.65 -0.07 -13.23
N ASP A 141 -11.14 0.19 -14.44
CA ASP A 141 -10.98 1.49 -15.11
C ASP A 141 -11.60 2.63 -14.28
N PHE A 142 -12.74 2.36 -13.61
CA PHE A 142 -13.35 3.30 -12.67
C PHE A 142 -12.47 3.56 -11.45
N ALA A 143 -11.93 2.51 -10.82
CA ALA A 143 -11.10 2.63 -9.62
C ALA A 143 -9.79 3.39 -9.87
N VAL A 144 -9.18 3.22 -11.05
CA VAL A 144 -7.93 3.90 -11.43
C VAL A 144 -8.14 5.24 -12.14
N CYS A 145 -9.40 5.63 -12.30
CA CYS A 145 -9.82 6.88 -12.92
C CYS A 145 -9.32 7.09 -14.35
N ARG A 146 -9.26 5.99 -15.13
CA ARG A 146 -8.80 5.99 -16.52
C ARG A 146 -9.33 4.79 -17.28
N GLU A 147 -9.98 5.04 -18.41
CA GLU A 147 -10.47 3.98 -19.28
C GLU A 147 -9.37 3.35 -20.15
N GLY A 148 -9.54 2.06 -20.45
CA GLY A 148 -8.61 1.27 -21.27
C GLY A 148 -7.38 0.79 -20.50
N THR A 149 -7.32 0.99 -19.19
CA THR A 149 -6.21 0.49 -18.36
C THR A 149 -6.28 -1.01 -18.18
N TYR A 150 -7.50 -1.56 -18.05
CA TYR A 150 -7.72 -3.00 -17.91
C TYR A 150 -7.13 -3.78 -19.09
N ASP A 151 -7.36 -3.34 -20.34
CA ASP A 151 -6.83 -4.03 -21.53
C ASP A 151 -5.32 -4.05 -21.57
N LYS A 152 -4.69 -2.90 -21.28
CA LYS A 152 -3.24 -2.76 -21.28
C LYS A 152 -2.62 -3.65 -20.20
N ALA A 153 -3.23 -3.69 -19.02
CA ALA A 153 -2.80 -4.55 -17.93
C ALA A 153 -2.97 -6.03 -18.29
N GLU A 154 -4.12 -6.43 -18.86
CA GLU A 154 -4.37 -7.81 -19.30
C GLU A 154 -3.35 -8.26 -20.37
N GLU A 155 -3.06 -7.41 -21.36
CA GLU A 155 -2.06 -7.68 -22.38
C GLU A 155 -0.66 -7.85 -21.78
N ALA A 156 -0.28 -6.98 -20.85
CA ALA A 156 1.01 -7.06 -20.18
C ALA A 156 1.13 -8.31 -19.28
N ILE A 157 0.04 -8.72 -18.62
CA ILE A 157 -0.02 -9.97 -17.83
C ILE A 157 0.23 -11.17 -18.76
N LYS A 158 -0.49 -11.26 -19.89
CA LYS A 158 -0.30 -12.35 -20.87
C LYS A 158 1.15 -12.43 -21.33
N LEU A 159 1.74 -11.31 -21.74
CA LEU A 159 3.13 -11.28 -22.18
C LEU A 159 4.11 -11.70 -21.08
N ALA A 160 3.89 -11.25 -19.84
CA ALA A 160 4.74 -11.60 -18.71
C ALA A 160 4.69 -13.11 -18.42
N VAL A 161 3.49 -13.69 -18.41
CA VAL A 161 3.28 -15.13 -18.23
C VAL A 161 3.92 -15.93 -19.38
N GLU A 162 3.69 -15.54 -20.63
CA GLU A 162 4.28 -16.18 -21.82
C GLU A 162 5.81 -16.17 -21.80
N ARG A 163 6.42 -15.11 -21.25
CA ARG A 163 7.87 -15.00 -21.07
C ARG A 163 8.41 -15.70 -19.82
N GLY A 164 7.57 -16.44 -19.09
CA GLY A 164 7.96 -17.25 -17.94
C GLY A 164 8.17 -16.44 -16.66
N PHE A 165 7.66 -15.21 -16.58
CA PHE A 165 7.64 -14.47 -15.32
C PHE A 165 6.52 -14.96 -14.41
N ARG A 166 6.75 -14.84 -13.11
CA ARG A 166 5.72 -15.06 -12.10
C ARG A 166 4.85 -13.81 -12.02
N VAL A 167 3.55 -13.98 -12.10
CA VAL A 167 2.58 -12.89 -12.03
C VAL A 167 1.54 -13.22 -10.96
N CYS A 168 1.37 -12.31 -10.02
CA CYS A 168 0.23 -12.28 -9.09
C CYS A 168 -0.60 -11.02 -9.39
N THR A 169 -1.85 -11.00 -8.94
CA THR A 169 -2.66 -9.79 -8.94
C THR A 169 -2.86 -9.26 -7.52
N ASN A 170 -3.01 -7.94 -7.38
CA ASN A 170 -3.45 -7.30 -6.16
C ASN A 170 -4.79 -6.60 -6.40
N THR A 171 -5.80 -6.95 -5.61
CA THR A 171 -7.18 -6.48 -5.75
C THR A 171 -7.63 -5.81 -4.46
N THR A 172 -8.01 -4.54 -4.57
CA THR A 172 -8.60 -3.76 -3.48
C THR A 172 -10.12 -3.80 -3.58
N LEU A 173 -10.78 -4.23 -2.52
CA LEU A 173 -12.24 -4.38 -2.48
C LEU A 173 -12.87 -3.29 -1.63
N PHE A 174 -13.67 -2.43 -2.27
CA PHE A 174 -14.44 -1.35 -1.63
C PHE A 174 -15.87 -1.79 -1.30
N SER A 175 -16.64 -0.94 -0.60
CA SER A 175 -17.96 -1.33 -0.07
C SER A 175 -19.05 -1.60 -1.11
N HIS A 176 -18.87 -1.12 -2.33
CA HIS A 176 -19.86 -1.19 -3.42
C HIS A 176 -19.52 -2.26 -4.46
N VAL A 177 -18.49 -3.07 -4.22
CA VAL A 177 -18.06 -4.10 -5.18
C VAL A 177 -19.14 -5.17 -5.33
N ASP A 178 -19.44 -5.51 -6.58
CA ASP A 178 -20.26 -6.66 -6.95
C ASP A 178 -19.45 -7.95 -6.81
N THR A 179 -19.90 -8.84 -5.93
CA THR A 179 -19.20 -10.10 -5.64
C THR A 179 -19.23 -11.06 -6.83
N GLU A 180 -20.32 -11.17 -7.57
CA GLU A 180 -20.40 -12.08 -8.73
C GLU A 180 -19.45 -11.64 -9.85
N ARG A 181 -19.41 -10.34 -10.13
CA ARG A 181 -18.45 -9.77 -11.10
C ARG A 181 -17.01 -10.01 -10.66
N THR A 182 -16.72 -9.82 -9.38
CA THR A 182 -15.38 -10.09 -8.81
C THR A 182 -14.99 -11.55 -8.93
N ARG A 183 -15.91 -12.49 -8.70
CA ARG A 183 -15.66 -13.93 -8.88
C ARG A 183 -15.33 -14.28 -10.33
N LYS A 184 -16.08 -13.74 -11.30
CA LYS A 184 -15.78 -13.90 -12.73
C LYS A 184 -14.40 -13.35 -13.07
N PHE A 185 -14.06 -12.19 -12.52
CA PHE A 185 -12.73 -11.60 -12.65
C PHE A 185 -11.62 -12.52 -12.09
N PHE A 186 -11.83 -13.17 -10.93
CA PHE A 186 -10.85 -14.12 -10.38
C PHE A 186 -10.60 -15.32 -11.28
N SER A 187 -11.66 -15.95 -11.81
CA SER A 187 -11.50 -17.04 -12.79
C SER A 187 -10.79 -16.54 -14.04
N ARG A 188 -11.12 -15.33 -14.53
CA ARG A 188 -10.41 -14.74 -15.66
C ARG A 188 -8.91 -14.57 -15.40
N MET A 189 -8.51 -14.09 -14.22
CA MET A 189 -7.08 -13.98 -13.88
C MET A 189 -6.37 -15.34 -13.87
N MET A 190 -7.03 -16.39 -13.36
CA MET A 190 -6.50 -17.75 -13.41
C MET A 190 -6.33 -18.25 -14.85
N GLU A 191 -7.30 -18.00 -15.74
CA GLU A 191 -7.21 -18.34 -17.17
C GLU A 191 -6.01 -17.70 -17.87
N LEU A 192 -5.61 -16.50 -17.44
CA LEU A 192 -4.44 -15.79 -17.98
C LEU A 192 -3.10 -16.36 -17.48
N GLY A 193 -3.13 -17.34 -16.57
CA GLY A 193 -1.94 -17.94 -15.98
C GLY A 193 -1.35 -17.16 -14.80
N VAL A 194 -2.15 -16.28 -14.17
CA VAL A 194 -1.77 -15.64 -12.89
C VAL A 194 -1.57 -16.73 -11.83
N GLU A 195 -0.42 -16.71 -11.15
CA GLU A 195 -0.02 -17.72 -10.16
C GLU A 195 -0.82 -17.60 -8.86
N GLY A 196 -1.26 -16.38 -8.50
CA GLY A 196 -2.06 -16.16 -7.31
C GLY A 196 -2.73 -14.80 -7.24
N LEU A 197 -3.90 -14.79 -6.60
CA LEU A 197 -4.68 -13.60 -6.27
C LEU A 197 -4.27 -13.09 -4.88
N THR A 198 -4.08 -11.80 -4.74
CA THR A 198 -3.97 -11.11 -3.46
C THR A 198 -5.15 -10.15 -3.34
N MET A 199 -5.82 -10.19 -2.19
CA MET A 199 -7.00 -9.38 -1.90
C MET A 199 -6.79 -8.57 -0.64
N SER A 200 -7.32 -7.35 -0.63
CA SER A 200 -7.34 -6.52 0.56
C SER A 200 -8.63 -5.71 0.61
N PRO A 201 -9.26 -5.56 1.78
CA PRO A 201 -10.30 -4.55 1.93
C PRO A 201 -9.69 -3.16 1.72
N GLY A 202 -10.45 -2.27 1.08
CA GLY A 202 -10.15 -0.85 1.03
C GLY A 202 -10.13 -0.26 2.43
N TYR A 203 -9.18 0.64 2.68
CA TYR A 203 -9.00 1.31 3.97
C TYR A 203 -9.05 2.82 3.81
N SER A 204 -9.76 3.48 4.73
CA SER A 204 -9.83 4.94 4.81
C SER A 204 -8.47 5.52 5.18
N TYR A 205 -7.73 5.99 4.17
CA TYR A 205 -6.69 6.97 4.42
C TYR A 205 -7.38 8.26 4.84
N GLN A 206 -6.93 8.95 5.89
CA GLN A 206 -7.41 10.32 6.18
C GLN A 206 -7.26 11.26 4.95
N LYS A 207 -6.34 10.92 4.04
CA LYS A 207 -5.96 11.70 2.86
C LYS A 207 -6.56 11.18 1.53
N ALA A 208 -7.38 10.12 1.55
CA ALA A 208 -8.05 9.64 0.34
C ALA A 208 -9.22 10.58 -0.03
N PRO A 209 -9.43 10.90 -1.32
CA PRO A 209 -10.55 11.72 -1.77
C PRO A 209 -11.94 11.17 -1.39
N ASP A 210 -12.12 9.85 -1.43
CA ASP A 210 -13.41 9.20 -1.14
C ASP A 210 -13.48 8.65 0.29
N GLN A 211 -13.94 9.45 1.25
CA GLN A 211 -14.09 9.04 2.65
C GLN A 211 -15.37 8.23 2.95
N GLN A 212 -16.36 8.22 2.05
CA GLN A 212 -17.72 7.76 2.38
C GLN A 212 -17.95 6.27 2.08
N ASN A 213 -17.11 5.66 1.22
CA ASN A 213 -17.29 4.29 0.71
C ASN A 213 -16.40 3.22 1.39
N PHE A 214 -15.96 3.44 2.62
CA PHE A 214 -15.12 2.48 3.34
C PHE A 214 -15.91 1.45 4.16
N LEU A 215 -15.35 0.24 4.25
CA LEU A 215 -15.95 -0.89 4.95
C LEU A 215 -15.72 -0.80 6.47
N SER A 216 -16.81 -0.92 7.24
CA SER A 216 -16.66 -1.38 8.63
C SER A 216 -16.18 -2.84 8.65
N ARG A 217 -15.65 -3.31 9.77
CA ARG A 217 -15.24 -4.72 9.89
C ARG A 217 -16.39 -5.69 9.61
N GLU A 218 -17.59 -5.36 10.06
CA GLU A 218 -18.78 -6.19 9.83
C GLU A 218 -19.12 -6.27 8.35
N LYS A 219 -19.11 -5.13 7.63
CA LYS A 219 -19.29 -5.11 6.18
C LYS A 219 -18.18 -5.88 5.46
N THR A 220 -16.94 -5.78 5.94
CA THR A 220 -15.81 -6.57 5.42
C THR A 220 -16.07 -8.08 5.58
N PHE A 221 -16.50 -8.52 6.76
CA PHE A 221 -16.80 -9.92 6.99
C PHE A 221 -17.90 -10.43 6.06
N THR A 222 -18.98 -9.65 5.86
CA THR A 222 -20.05 -10.01 4.92
C THR A 222 -19.52 -10.12 3.50
N LEU A 223 -18.81 -9.10 3.01
CA LEU A 223 -18.25 -9.06 1.66
C LEU A 223 -17.37 -10.28 1.37
N PHE A 224 -16.41 -10.58 2.25
CA PHE A 224 -15.48 -11.69 2.03
C PHE A 224 -16.15 -13.06 2.22
N ARG A 225 -17.19 -13.17 3.05
CA ARG A 225 -17.97 -14.42 3.14
C ARG A 225 -18.76 -14.67 1.86
N ASP A 226 -19.39 -13.66 1.30
CA ASP A 226 -20.17 -13.78 0.07
C ASP A 226 -19.25 -14.08 -1.12
N LEU A 227 -18.12 -13.36 -1.21
CA LEU A 227 -17.13 -13.54 -2.24
C LEU A 227 -16.49 -14.94 -2.23
N LEU A 228 -16.18 -15.48 -1.05
CA LEU A 228 -15.52 -16.78 -0.87
C LEU A 228 -16.50 -17.91 -0.50
N LYS A 229 -17.80 -17.73 -0.77
CA LYS A 229 -18.79 -18.80 -0.64
C LYS A 229 -18.63 -19.75 -1.81
N ASP A 230 -18.34 -21.03 -1.54
CA ASP A 230 -18.16 -22.04 -2.59
C ASP A 230 -17.18 -21.58 -3.69
N PRO A 231 -15.91 -21.30 -3.33
CA PRO A 231 -14.94 -20.76 -4.29
C PRO A 231 -14.63 -21.80 -5.38
N GLU A 232 -14.28 -21.31 -6.57
CA GLU A 232 -13.84 -22.21 -7.64
C GLU A 232 -12.51 -22.88 -7.25
N PRO A 233 -12.33 -24.18 -7.52
CA PRO A 233 -11.18 -24.95 -7.08
C PRO A 233 -9.85 -24.51 -7.72
N GLU A 234 -9.89 -23.88 -8.90
CA GLU A 234 -8.70 -23.32 -9.55
C GLU A 234 -8.16 -22.08 -8.85
N TRP A 235 -8.96 -21.35 -8.07
CA TRP A 235 -8.52 -20.12 -7.44
C TRP A 235 -7.37 -20.36 -6.46
N GLN A 236 -6.23 -19.75 -6.77
CA GLN A 236 -5.06 -19.74 -5.91
C GLN A 236 -4.91 -18.37 -5.25
N PHE A 237 -4.73 -18.33 -3.94
CA PHE A 237 -4.49 -17.09 -3.20
C PHE A 237 -3.02 -17.00 -2.75
N ASN A 238 -2.36 -15.89 -3.06
CA ASN A 238 -1.01 -15.55 -2.62
C ASN A 238 -1.03 -14.91 -1.22
N GLN A 239 -1.85 -15.47 -0.32
CA GLN A 239 -2.04 -15.00 1.06
C GLN A 239 -2.24 -16.20 1.99
N SER A 240 -1.90 -16.02 3.26
CA SER A 240 -2.02 -17.06 4.26
C SER A 240 -3.50 -17.45 4.47
N PRO A 241 -3.80 -18.75 4.64
CA PRO A 241 -5.16 -19.19 4.94
C PRO A 241 -5.74 -18.55 6.20
N LEU A 242 -4.90 -18.28 7.22
CA LEU A 242 -5.33 -17.60 8.44
C LEU A 242 -5.74 -16.14 8.19
N PHE A 243 -5.07 -15.41 7.31
CA PHE A 243 -5.51 -14.07 6.93
C PHE A 243 -6.85 -14.11 6.19
N MET A 244 -7.06 -15.09 5.31
CA MET A 244 -8.34 -15.27 4.63
C MET A 244 -9.47 -15.64 5.62
N GLU A 245 -9.21 -16.50 6.60
CA GLU A 245 -10.14 -16.77 7.70
C GLU A 245 -10.44 -15.50 8.53
N PHE A 246 -9.46 -14.63 8.71
CA PHE A 246 -9.62 -13.37 9.43
C PHE A 246 -10.54 -12.41 8.68
N LEU A 247 -10.37 -12.30 7.36
CA LEU A 247 -11.24 -11.50 6.51
C LEU A 247 -12.68 -12.00 6.51
N MET A 248 -12.92 -13.29 6.76
CA MET A 248 -14.25 -13.87 6.92
C MET A 248 -14.78 -13.82 8.37
N GLY A 249 -14.01 -13.30 9.34
CA GLY A 249 -14.41 -13.24 10.74
C GLY A 249 -14.42 -14.59 11.47
N LYS A 250 -13.59 -15.54 11.04
CA LYS A 250 -13.46 -16.88 11.64
C LYS A 250 -12.25 -17.02 12.57
N VAL A 251 -11.29 -16.11 12.45
CA VAL A 251 -10.18 -15.97 13.38
C VAL A 251 -9.98 -14.50 13.71
N HIS A 252 -9.46 -14.25 14.90
CA HIS A 252 -9.06 -12.93 15.32
C HIS A 252 -7.53 -12.86 15.21
N LEU A 253 -7.07 -11.86 14.46
CA LEU A 253 -5.68 -11.47 14.36
C LEU A 253 -5.57 -10.06 14.93
N GLU A 254 -4.48 -9.80 15.64
CA GLU A 254 -4.09 -8.45 16.06
C GLU A 254 -3.07 -7.89 15.08
N CYS A 255 -3.06 -6.57 14.87
CA CYS A 255 -2.18 -5.96 13.87
C CYS A 255 -0.70 -6.07 14.30
N THR A 256 0.18 -6.42 13.36
CA THR A 256 1.64 -6.35 13.52
C THR A 256 2.18 -5.27 12.58
N PRO A 257 2.03 -3.97 12.90
CA PRO A 257 2.33 -2.88 11.97
C PRO A 257 3.82 -2.83 11.58
N TRP A 258 4.73 -3.23 12.46
CA TRP A 258 6.17 -3.37 12.17
C TRP A 258 6.51 -4.58 11.28
N GLY A 259 5.55 -5.44 10.96
CA GLY A 259 5.76 -6.64 10.17
C GLY A 259 5.92 -6.38 8.66
N ASN A 260 5.44 -5.21 8.20
CA ASN A 260 5.56 -4.70 6.83
C ASN A 260 5.80 -3.17 6.85
N PRO A 261 6.98 -2.71 7.33
CA PRO A 261 7.34 -1.30 7.35
C PRO A 261 7.48 -0.72 5.94
N CYS A 262 7.39 0.61 5.84
CA CYS A 262 7.60 1.34 4.59
C CYS A 262 8.83 2.23 4.68
N TYR A 263 9.71 2.15 3.69
CA TYR A 263 10.83 3.06 3.47
C TYR A 263 10.61 3.83 2.17
N THR A 264 10.75 5.15 2.25
CA THR A 264 10.40 6.08 1.16
C THR A 264 11.52 7.10 0.94
N LEU A 265 11.32 8.06 0.01
CA LEU A 265 12.18 9.23 -0.16
C LEU A 265 12.34 10.09 1.11
N PHE A 266 11.45 9.92 2.09
CA PHE A 266 11.42 10.64 3.36
C PHE A 266 12.01 9.83 4.52
N GLY A 267 12.50 8.61 4.27
CA GLY A 267 12.97 7.70 5.31
C GLY A 267 11.93 6.63 5.72
N TRP A 268 12.11 6.08 6.91
CA TRP A 268 11.27 5.04 7.52
C TRP A 268 9.96 5.63 8.03
N GLN A 269 8.84 5.26 7.43
CA GLN A 269 7.53 5.83 7.74
C GLN A 269 6.95 5.30 9.06
N LYS A 270 6.62 6.22 9.98
CA LYS A 270 5.94 5.96 11.25
C LYS A 270 4.41 6.02 11.12
N PRO A 271 3.68 5.32 11.99
CA PRO A 271 4.05 4.03 12.59
C PRO A 271 3.98 2.88 11.55
N CYS A 272 3.21 3.07 10.48
CA CYS A 272 2.92 2.05 9.48
C CYS A 272 2.63 2.70 8.13
N TYR A 273 2.61 1.89 7.09
CA TYR A 273 2.38 2.30 5.70
C TYR A 273 1.15 3.20 5.48
N LEU A 274 0.08 3.03 6.29
CA LEU A 274 -1.20 3.72 6.10
C LEU A 274 -1.31 5.06 6.83
N LEU A 275 -0.83 5.14 8.08
CA LEU A 275 -1.10 6.29 8.95
C LEU A 275 -0.16 7.47 8.70
N GLN A 276 1.10 7.21 8.32
CA GLN A 276 2.10 8.23 7.97
C GLN A 276 2.13 9.41 8.95
N GLU A 277 2.39 9.13 10.23
CA GLU A 277 2.43 10.15 11.30
C GLU A 277 3.81 10.80 11.45
N GLY A 278 4.78 10.41 10.61
CA GLY A 278 6.11 10.97 10.55
C GLY A 278 7.10 10.01 9.90
N TYR A 279 8.38 10.36 9.96
CA TYR A 279 9.48 9.55 9.44
C TYR A 279 10.63 9.47 10.44
N THR A 280 11.54 8.52 10.22
CA THR A 280 12.79 8.31 10.97
C THR A 280 13.89 7.94 9.98
N ASP A 281 15.15 8.19 10.33
CA ASP A 281 16.27 7.97 9.41
C ASP A 281 16.72 6.52 9.40
N THR A 282 16.59 5.83 10.55
CA THR A 282 17.08 4.46 10.71
C THR A 282 15.97 3.46 11.07
N TRP A 283 16.19 2.20 10.68
CA TRP A 283 15.32 1.09 11.09
C TRP A 283 15.25 0.94 12.62
N GLU A 284 16.35 1.24 13.31
CA GLU A 284 16.45 1.11 14.75
C GLU A 284 15.55 2.12 15.48
N GLU A 285 15.59 3.39 15.07
CA GLU A 285 14.68 4.45 15.57
C GLU A 285 13.21 4.07 15.33
N LEU A 286 12.85 3.65 14.10
CA LEU A 286 11.49 3.22 13.81
C LEU A 286 11.00 2.16 14.81
N ILE A 287 11.83 1.16 15.11
CA ILE A 287 11.43 0.02 15.94
C ILE A 287 11.46 0.32 17.43
N ASN A 288 12.41 1.12 17.89
CA ASN A 288 12.62 1.38 19.30
C ASN A 288 11.80 2.57 19.81
N ASP A 289 11.66 3.62 19.00
CA ASP A 289 11.09 4.90 19.46
C ASP A 289 9.59 5.03 19.16
N THR A 290 9.08 4.23 18.21
CA THR A 290 7.62 4.15 17.97
C THR A 290 6.91 3.50 19.16
N GLN A 291 5.91 4.18 19.71
CA GLN A 291 5.02 3.65 20.75
C GLN A 291 4.01 2.66 20.17
N TRP A 292 4.47 1.46 19.83
CA TRP A 292 3.69 0.43 19.13
C TRP A 292 2.40 0.01 19.84
N GLU A 293 2.37 0.09 21.17
CA GLU A 293 1.20 -0.17 22.01
C GLU A 293 0.00 0.74 21.71
N ASN A 294 0.22 1.88 21.05
CA ASN A 294 -0.82 2.81 20.64
C ASN A 294 -1.51 2.39 19.32
N TYR A 295 -1.06 1.33 18.66
CA TYR A 295 -1.58 0.90 17.36
C TYR A 295 -2.11 -0.53 17.36
N GLY A 296 -2.98 -0.80 16.39
CA GLY A 296 -3.77 -2.03 16.36
C GLY A 296 -5.17 -1.83 16.93
N ARG A 297 -6.00 -2.85 16.84
CA ARG A 297 -7.38 -2.78 17.33
C ARG A 297 -7.38 -2.78 18.86
N ALA A 298 -6.55 -3.64 19.46
CA ALA A 298 -6.49 -3.80 20.91
C ALA A 298 -6.07 -2.53 21.66
N SER A 299 -5.36 -1.59 21.00
CA SER A 299 -4.96 -0.31 21.59
C SER A 299 -6.13 0.67 21.78
N GLY A 300 -7.28 0.44 21.17
CA GLY A 300 -8.37 1.42 21.20
C GLY A 300 -8.18 2.63 20.30
N ASN A 301 -7.12 2.67 19.49
CA ASN A 301 -6.91 3.74 18.51
C ASN A 301 -8.03 3.75 17.47
N SER A 302 -8.72 4.88 17.35
CA SER A 302 -9.86 5.08 16.45
C SER A 302 -9.52 4.78 14.98
N LYS A 303 -8.33 5.17 14.52
CA LYS A 303 -7.85 4.93 13.14
C LYS A 303 -7.69 3.43 12.86
N CYS A 304 -7.33 2.64 13.88
CA CYS A 304 -7.05 1.21 13.71
C CYS A 304 -8.30 0.30 13.81
N GLN A 305 -9.42 0.78 14.36
CA GLN A 305 -10.55 -0.08 14.75
C GLN A 305 -11.17 -0.86 13.59
N ASN A 306 -11.21 -0.26 12.40
CA ASN A 306 -11.75 -0.89 11.20
C ASN A 306 -10.69 -1.47 10.26
N CYS A 307 -9.41 -1.29 10.56
CA CYS A 307 -8.34 -1.76 9.69
C CYS A 307 -8.34 -3.29 9.60
N MET A 308 -8.29 -3.81 8.37
CA MET A 308 -8.19 -5.23 8.03
C MET A 308 -7.22 -5.47 6.86
N VAL A 309 -6.36 -4.50 6.57
CA VAL A 309 -5.46 -4.50 5.41
C VAL A 309 -4.35 -5.54 5.58
N HIS A 310 -4.05 -6.26 4.50
CA HIS A 310 -3.06 -7.33 4.51
C HIS A 310 -1.68 -6.91 5.05
N CYS A 311 -1.24 -5.66 4.83
CA CYS A 311 0.08 -5.19 5.28
C CYS A 311 0.30 -5.33 6.79
N GLY A 312 -0.75 -5.18 7.62
CA GLY A 312 -0.65 -5.32 9.07
C GLY A 312 -1.01 -6.71 9.60
N TYR A 313 -1.88 -7.45 8.91
CA TYR A 313 -2.45 -8.71 9.42
C TYR A 313 -1.90 -9.97 8.75
N GLU A 314 -1.39 -9.89 7.53
CA GLU A 314 -0.68 -11.00 6.88
C GLU A 314 0.60 -11.36 7.64
N PRO A 315 1.45 -10.39 8.09
CA PRO A 315 2.56 -10.71 8.98
C PRO A 315 2.09 -11.42 10.24
N THR A 316 1.01 -10.96 10.90
CA THR A 316 0.45 -11.61 12.09
C THR A 316 0.07 -13.06 11.79
N ALA A 317 -0.60 -13.32 10.67
CA ALA A 317 -1.00 -14.66 10.26
C ALA A 317 0.23 -15.58 10.02
N VAL A 318 1.28 -15.06 9.39
CA VAL A 318 2.56 -15.74 9.21
C VAL A 318 3.21 -16.03 10.57
N HIS A 319 3.27 -15.05 11.47
CA HIS A 319 3.79 -15.24 12.83
C HIS A 319 3.02 -16.32 13.58
N GLN A 320 1.68 -16.30 13.58
CA GLN A 320 0.87 -17.30 14.28
C GLN A 320 1.08 -18.71 13.74
N THR A 321 1.23 -18.85 12.42
CA THR A 321 1.52 -20.13 11.75
C THR A 321 2.80 -20.76 12.30
N PHE A 322 3.86 -19.96 12.50
CA PHE A 322 5.17 -20.47 12.94
C PHE A 322 5.41 -20.36 14.46
N ASN A 323 4.55 -19.66 15.20
CA ASN A 323 4.75 -19.43 16.63
C ASN A 323 4.16 -20.50 17.54
N SER A 324 3.17 -21.28 17.08
CA SER A 324 2.53 -22.30 17.91
C SER A 324 2.13 -23.55 17.12
N LEU A 325 2.19 -24.71 17.77
CA LEU A 325 1.71 -25.97 17.19
C LEU A 325 0.22 -25.90 16.81
N LYS A 326 -0.57 -25.19 17.63
CA LYS A 326 -1.99 -24.93 17.35
C LYS A 326 -2.20 -24.07 16.11
N GLY A 327 -1.43 -22.98 15.97
CA GLY A 327 -1.44 -22.11 14.80
C GLY A 327 -1.02 -22.86 13.54
N PHE A 328 0.08 -23.62 13.62
CA PHE A 328 0.54 -24.47 12.53
C PHE A 328 -0.52 -25.51 12.13
N ALA A 329 -1.08 -26.25 13.09
CA ALA A 329 -2.13 -27.24 12.82
C ALA A 329 -3.38 -26.60 12.19
N ARG A 330 -3.76 -25.39 12.62
CA ARG A 330 -4.86 -24.64 12.03
C ARG A 330 -4.55 -24.21 10.60
N THR A 331 -3.34 -23.71 10.34
CA THR A 331 -2.91 -23.37 8.97
C THR A 331 -2.94 -24.60 8.07
N VAL A 332 -2.40 -25.74 8.52
CA VAL A 332 -2.47 -27.01 7.78
C VAL A 332 -3.92 -27.43 7.52
N ALA A 333 -4.78 -27.36 8.53
CA ALA A 333 -6.20 -27.69 8.38
C ALA A 333 -6.92 -26.75 7.39
N ALA A 334 -6.61 -25.45 7.41
CA ALA A 334 -7.18 -24.48 6.48
C ALA A 334 -6.63 -24.66 5.06
N THR A 335 -5.35 -24.99 4.89
CA THR A 335 -4.75 -25.32 3.60
C THR A 335 -5.38 -26.58 3.00
N LEU A 336 -5.54 -27.65 3.78
CA LEU A 336 -6.15 -28.91 3.32
C LEU A 336 -7.66 -28.79 3.12
N GLY A 337 -8.33 -28.00 3.96
CA GLY A 337 -9.77 -27.78 3.92
C GLY A 337 -10.21 -26.79 2.84
N GLY A 338 -9.29 -26.02 2.25
CA GLY A 338 -9.60 -24.96 1.29
C GLY A 338 -10.24 -23.72 1.92
N ILE A 339 -10.19 -22.60 1.21
CA ILE A 339 -10.64 -21.29 1.68
C ILE A 339 -12.13 -21.09 1.34
N ASP A 340 -13.04 -21.70 2.11
CA ASP A 340 -14.49 -21.62 1.86
C ASP A 340 -15.22 -20.98 3.04
N SER A 341 -16.02 -19.95 2.77
CA SER A 341 -16.80 -19.23 3.78
C SER A 341 -17.81 -20.10 4.52
N ARG A 342 -18.31 -21.19 3.92
CA ARG A 342 -19.25 -22.14 4.52
C ARG A 342 -18.64 -23.02 5.63
N LYS A 343 -17.32 -23.16 5.67
CA LYS A 343 -16.60 -24.04 6.62
C LYS A 343 -16.22 -23.31 7.90
N GLY A 344 -16.23 -24.00 9.05
CA GLY A 344 -15.83 -23.41 10.33
C GLY A 344 -16.91 -22.52 10.98
N LYS A 345 -16.56 -21.84 12.08
CA LYS A 345 -17.49 -21.01 12.86
C LYS A 345 -17.04 -19.56 12.87
N ASN A 346 -17.99 -18.64 12.73
CA ASN A 346 -17.76 -17.22 12.98
C ASN A 346 -17.45 -17.01 14.46
N ILE A 347 -16.56 -16.06 14.74
CA ILE A 347 -16.23 -15.68 16.11
C ILE A 347 -16.61 -14.23 16.37
N THR A 348 -16.83 -13.91 17.63
CA THR A 348 -16.88 -12.52 18.09
C THR A 348 -15.45 -12.12 18.44
N PRO A 349 -14.87 -11.10 17.78
CA PRO A 349 -13.55 -10.61 18.14
C PRO A 349 -13.56 -10.05 19.59
N PRO A 350 -12.43 -10.05 20.30
CA PRO A 350 -12.33 -9.48 21.64
C PRO A 350 -12.86 -8.05 21.71
N ALA A 351 -13.52 -7.73 22.82
CA ALA A 351 -13.95 -6.38 23.14
C ALA A 351 -12.72 -5.48 23.36
N VAL A 352 -12.82 -4.24 22.93
CA VAL A 352 -11.77 -3.22 23.14
C VAL A 352 -12.14 -2.47 24.41
N GLY A 353 -11.36 -2.68 25.48
CA GLY A 353 -11.73 -2.24 26.83
C GLY A 353 -11.50 -0.75 27.14
N HIS A 354 -10.84 -0.01 26.25
CA HIS A 354 -10.58 1.42 26.39
C HIS A 354 -10.32 2.03 25.01
N ARG A 355 -10.66 3.31 24.83
CA ARG A 355 -10.36 4.08 23.61
C ARG A 355 -9.17 4.98 23.90
N ILE A 356 -8.10 4.84 23.12
CA ILE A 356 -6.96 5.77 23.16
C ILE A 356 -7.10 6.69 21.95
N GLU A 357 -7.12 7.98 22.20
CA GLU A 357 -6.89 8.97 21.15
C GLU A 357 -5.38 9.11 20.99
N THR A 358 -4.83 8.57 19.91
CA THR A 358 -3.43 8.83 19.56
C THR A 358 -3.31 10.28 19.16
N GLY A 359 -2.52 11.05 19.91
CA GLY A 359 -2.40 12.51 19.85
C GLY A 359 -1.78 13.10 18.58
N ALA A 360 -2.23 12.67 17.40
CA ALA A 360 -2.05 13.39 16.15
C ALA A 360 -3.30 14.21 15.79
N GLU A 361 -4.16 14.48 16.77
CA GLU A 361 -5.13 15.58 16.73
C GLU A 361 -4.58 16.70 17.62
N ALA A 362 -3.35 17.14 17.36
CA ALA A 362 -2.88 18.42 17.88
C ALA A 362 -3.88 19.46 17.38
N LYS A 363 -4.66 20.02 18.32
CA LYS A 363 -5.74 20.96 18.03
C LYS A 363 -5.26 21.97 17.00
N ALA A 364 -6.05 22.14 15.94
CA ALA A 364 -5.90 23.21 14.97
C ALA A 364 -6.05 24.57 15.69
N GLY A 365 -4.99 24.99 16.37
CA GLY A 365 -4.80 26.34 16.86
C GLY A 365 -4.29 27.21 15.72
N GLU A 366 -4.50 28.52 15.83
CA GLU A 366 -3.84 29.49 14.96
C GLU A 366 -2.38 29.76 15.37
N ASP A 367 -1.89 29.09 16.42
CA ASP A 367 -0.51 29.17 16.87
C ASP A 367 0.45 28.43 15.92
N ILE A 368 1.75 28.71 16.07
CA ILE A 368 2.77 28.22 15.13
C ILE A 368 2.88 26.70 15.14
N SER A 369 2.71 26.07 16.31
CA SER A 369 2.65 24.61 16.42
C SER A 369 1.49 24.04 15.60
N GLY A 370 0.27 24.58 15.76
CA GLY A 370 -0.89 24.19 14.97
C GLY A 370 -0.70 24.40 13.47
N LYS A 371 -0.10 25.52 13.05
CA LYS A 371 0.21 25.79 11.63
C LYS A 371 1.24 24.81 11.05
N LEU A 372 2.30 24.48 11.79
CA LEU A 372 3.32 23.52 11.37
C LEU A 372 2.72 22.11 11.21
N HIS A 373 1.92 21.64 12.17
CA HIS A 373 1.22 20.36 12.03
C HIS A 373 0.28 20.33 10.81
N ARG A 374 -0.45 21.42 10.57
CA ARG A 374 -1.27 21.56 9.35
C ARG A 374 -0.43 21.58 8.07
N ALA A 375 0.80 22.10 8.10
CA ALA A 375 1.70 22.10 6.95
C ALA A 375 2.10 20.69 6.52
N VAL A 376 2.28 19.75 7.45
CA VAL A 376 2.55 18.33 7.15
C VAL A 376 1.37 17.65 6.46
N ASP A 377 0.14 18.00 6.86
CA ASP A 377 -1.07 17.48 6.24
C ASP A 377 -1.42 18.17 4.91
N TYR A 378 -0.98 19.41 4.77
CA TYR A 378 -1.09 20.16 3.54
C TYR A 378 -0.10 19.65 2.50
N ARG A 379 -0.60 18.85 1.56
CA ARG A 379 0.17 18.23 0.48
C ARG A 379 0.52 19.22 -0.64
N GLY A 380 0.91 20.44 -0.29
CA GLY A 380 1.30 21.52 -1.19
C GLY A 380 2.48 22.29 -0.62
N ASP A 381 3.08 23.17 -1.42
CA ASP A 381 4.16 24.04 -0.95
C ASP A 381 3.62 25.09 0.03
N VAL A 382 4.34 25.29 1.12
CA VAL A 382 4.11 26.34 2.11
C VAL A 382 5.28 27.33 2.08
N THR A 383 5.02 28.54 2.56
CA THR A 383 6.06 29.54 2.81
C THR A 383 6.31 29.63 4.31
N VAL A 384 7.47 29.15 4.74
CA VAL A 384 7.95 29.22 6.13
C VAL A 384 8.73 30.52 6.33
N LYS A 385 8.23 31.40 7.20
CA LYS A 385 8.92 32.65 7.58
C LYS A 385 9.71 32.41 8.86
N LEU A 386 11.01 32.69 8.82
CA LEU A 386 11.91 32.55 9.96
C LEU A 386 12.07 33.87 10.71
N ARG A 387 12.43 33.79 11.99
CA ARG A 387 12.62 34.95 12.87
C ARG A 387 13.78 35.87 12.47
N ASP A 388 14.74 35.37 11.70
CA ASP A 388 15.86 36.14 11.15
C ASP A 388 15.45 36.99 9.92
N GLY A 389 14.19 36.89 9.49
CA GLY A 389 13.64 37.57 8.30
C GLY A 389 13.75 36.76 7.01
N THR A 390 14.34 35.56 7.04
CA THR A 390 14.41 34.65 5.91
C THR A 390 13.04 34.05 5.61
N SER A 391 12.72 33.87 4.32
CA SER A 391 11.49 33.22 3.86
C SER A 391 11.84 32.06 2.94
N LEU A 392 11.37 30.86 3.29
CA LEU A 392 11.65 29.62 2.57
C LEU A 392 10.34 29.06 2.01
N GLU A 393 10.34 28.74 0.71
CA GLU A 393 9.21 28.11 0.03
C GLU A 393 9.52 26.62 -0.21
N GLY A 394 8.58 25.74 0.12
CA GLY A 394 8.80 24.30 0.01
C GLY A 394 7.80 23.44 0.77
N PHE A 395 8.10 22.16 0.91
CA PHE A 395 7.21 21.15 1.45
C PHE A 395 7.69 20.65 2.83
N VAL A 396 6.85 20.82 3.85
CA VAL A 396 7.09 20.26 5.20
C VAL A 396 6.54 18.84 5.25
N PHE A 397 7.37 17.85 5.57
CA PHE A 397 6.97 16.44 5.50
C PHE A 397 7.06 15.68 6.83
N ASN A 398 7.79 16.22 7.80
CA ASN A 398 7.96 15.62 9.12
C ASN A 398 8.22 16.69 10.18
N ILE A 399 7.73 16.44 11.39
CA ILE A 399 7.99 17.26 12.58
C ILE A 399 8.28 16.29 13.72
N GLU A 400 9.45 16.44 14.34
CA GLU A 400 9.88 15.59 15.45
C GLU A 400 10.54 16.44 16.55
N GLY A 401 9.85 16.57 17.68
CA GLY A 401 10.26 17.48 18.75
C GLY A 401 10.29 18.92 18.25
N GLU A 402 11.47 19.54 18.26
CA GLU A 402 11.70 20.88 17.72
C GLU A 402 12.16 20.88 16.26
N SER A 403 12.40 19.71 15.66
CA SER A 403 12.88 19.60 14.29
C SER A 403 11.72 19.63 13.29
N VAL A 404 11.86 20.42 12.23
CA VAL A 404 10.92 20.52 11.11
C VAL A 404 11.67 20.17 9.83
N ASP A 405 11.36 19.00 9.27
CA ASP A 405 12.02 18.55 8.04
C ASP A 405 11.30 19.12 6.82
N PHE A 406 12.09 19.81 6.00
CA PHE A 406 11.61 20.67 4.94
C PHE A 406 12.34 20.38 3.62
N PHE A 407 11.58 20.20 2.55
CA PHE A 407 12.10 20.17 1.18
C PHE A 407 11.93 21.54 0.53
N PRO A 408 13.03 22.27 0.23
CA PRO A 408 12.93 23.51 -0.51
C PRO A 408 12.36 23.30 -1.92
N SER A 409 11.49 24.20 -2.37
CA SER A 409 10.97 24.22 -3.75
C SER A 409 12.10 24.40 -4.77
N LYS A 410 13.18 25.08 -4.35
CA LYS A 410 14.44 25.26 -5.06
C LYS A 410 15.57 24.64 -4.26
N GLY A 411 15.95 23.41 -4.62
CA GLY A 411 17.04 22.68 -3.95
C GLY A 411 16.90 21.17 -4.07
N ALA A 412 17.99 20.44 -3.88
CA ALA A 412 17.98 18.99 -3.92
C ALA A 412 17.86 18.34 -2.54
N GLU A 413 18.36 19.00 -1.50
CA GLU A 413 18.56 18.42 -0.17
C GLU A 413 17.49 18.85 0.83
N VAL A 414 17.19 17.95 1.78
CA VAL A 414 16.34 18.22 2.94
C VAL A 414 17.05 19.22 3.85
N GLN A 415 16.29 20.18 4.37
CA GLN A 415 16.73 21.09 5.42
C GLN A 415 15.99 20.76 6.71
N VAL A 416 16.71 20.74 7.83
CA VAL A 416 16.13 20.59 9.16
C VAL A 416 16.07 21.98 9.79
N LEU A 417 14.86 22.50 9.99
CA LEU A 417 14.61 23.78 10.64
C LEU A 417 14.27 23.56 12.12
N SER A 418 14.57 24.53 12.98
CA SER A 418 14.06 24.53 14.36
C SER A 418 12.69 25.19 14.41
N SER A 419 11.72 24.55 15.04
CA SER A 419 10.37 25.09 15.25
C SER A 419 10.40 26.40 16.06
N GLY A 420 11.41 26.59 16.92
CA GLY A 420 11.65 27.83 17.65
C GLY A 420 12.01 29.01 16.75
N ASP A 421 12.63 28.75 15.59
CA ASP A 421 13.05 29.75 14.62
C ASP A 421 11.92 30.12 13.65
N VAL A 422 10.84 29.34 13.59
CA VAL A 422 9.68 29.61 12.75
C VAL A 422 8.84 30.74 13.36
N GLN A 423 8.68 31.82 12.60
CA GLN A 423 7.80 32.93 12.94
C GLN A 423 6.37 32.70 12.44
N ASP A 424 6.20 32.20 11.21
CA ASP A 424 4.89 31.96 10.61
C ASP A 424 4.94 30.95 9.45
N VAL A 425 3.78 30.41 9.07
CA VAL A 425 3.63 29.50 7.92
C VAL A 425 2.42 29.92 7.09
N ASP A 426 2.65 30.22 5.81
CA ASP A 426 1.62 30.52 4.82
C ASP A 426 1.38 29.34 3.88
N PHE A 427 0.12 29.01 3.61
CA PHE A 427 -0.28 27.92 2.70
C PHE A 427 -0.45 28.45 1.28
N THR A 428 0.65 28.51 0.53
CA THR A 428 0.75 29.27 -0.73
C THR A 428 0.55 28.42 -1.99
N GLY A 429 0.82 27.13 -1.93
CA GLY A 429 0.68 26.20 -3.05
C GLY A 429 -0.76 25.75 -3.33
N ARG A 430 -0.91 24.80 -4.26
CA ARG A 430 -2.15 24.02 -4.39
C ARG A 430 -2.06 22.82 -3.46
N ASN A 431 -3.14 22.53 -2.72
CA ASN A 431 -3.23 21.28 -1.97
C ASN A 431 -3.56 20.13 -2.93
N PHE A 432 -2.59 19.24 -3.19
CA PHE A 432 -2.80 18.10 -4.08
C PHE A 432 -3.71 17.00 -3.49
N ALA A 433 -4.13 17.14 -2.22
CA ALA A 433 -5.02 16.21 -1.51
C ALA A 433 -6.45 16.73 -1.26
N ASP A 434 -6.86 17.83 -1.90
CA ASP A 434 -8.15 18.50 -1.64
C ASP A 434 -9.42 17.74 -2.12
N GLY A 435 -9.26 16.62 -2.83
CA GLY A 435 -10.35 15.72 -3.24
C GLY A 435 -11.17 16.17 -4.45
N ALA A 436 -11.00 17.41 -4.95
CA ALA A 436 -11.79 17.96 -6.04
C ALA A 436 -11.66 17.18 -7.36
N SER A 437 -10.53 16.49 -7.57
CA SER A 437 -10.28 15.64 -8.74
C SER A 437 -11.20 14.42 -8.81
N TRP A 438 -11.59 13.86 -7.66
CA TRP A 438 -12.46 12.68 -7.59
C TRP A 438 -13.92 13.01 -7.93
N GLU A 439 -14.43 14.12 -7.40
CA GLU A 439 -15.78 14.59 -7.70
C GLU A 439 -15.92 14.89 -9.20
N ALA A 440 -14.90 15.56 -9.78
CA ALA A 440 -14.84 15.83 -11.20
C ALA A 440 -14.80 14.54 -12.05
N TRP A 441 -14.03 13.54 -11.62
CA TRP A 441 -13.98 12.23 -12.27
C TRP A 441 -15.35 11.54 -12.26
N THR A 442 -15.97 11.43 -11.09
CA THR A 442 -17.25 10.75 -10.91
C THR A 442 -18.32 11.39 -11.79
N LYS A 443 -18.37 12.73 -11.84
CA LYS A 443 -19.28 13.46 -12.71
C LYS A 443 -19.04 13.14 -14.19
N LYS A 444 -17.80 13.27 -14.67
CA LYS A 444 -17.42 13.03 -16.08
C LYS A 444 -17.68 11.58 -16.51
N TYR A 445 -17.40 10.62 -15.63
CA TYR A 445 -17.64 9.21 -15.86
C TYR A 445 -19.13 8.90 -16.03
N ASN A 446 -19.97 9.40 -15.11
CA ASN A 446 -21.41 9.20 -15.17
C ASN A 446 -22.05 9.86 -16.39
N GLU A 447 -21.60 11.07 -16.76
CA GLU A 447 -22.04 11.76 -17.98
C GLU A 447 -21.70 10.95 -19.24
N GLN A 448 -20.48 10.41 -19.33
CA GLN A 448 -20.11 9.55 -20.47
C GLN A 448 -20.87 8.23 -20.49
N LYS A 449 -21.06 7.59 -19.33
CA LYS A 449 -21.82 6.35 -19.23
C LYS A 449 -23.24 6.55 -19.75
N ALA A 450 -23.92 7.62 -19.34
CA ALA A 450 -25.25 7.97 -19.83
C ALA A 450 -25.28 8.19 -21.35
N ARG A 451 -24.25 8.84 -21.92
CA ARG A 451 -24.14 9.04 -23.37
C ARG A 451 -23.92 7.73 -24.15
N ARG A 452 -23.13 6.79 -23.61
CA ARG A 452 -22.97 5.45 -24.20
C ARG A 452 -24.26 4.66 -24.17
N GLU A 453 -24.99 4.72 -23.05
CA GLU A 453 -26.30 4.08 -22.90
C GLU A 453 -27.34 4.68 -23.86
N ALA A 454 -27.18 5.95 -24.24
CA ALA A 454 -27.96 6.61 -25.30
C ALA A 454 -27.52 6.28 -26.73
N GLY A 455 -26.49 5.44 -26.92
CA GLY A 455 -26.00 5.00 -28.23
C GLY A 455 -24.97 5.92 -28.88
N GLU A 456 -24.43 6.91 -28.16
CA GLU A 456 -23.40 7.81 -28.70
C GLU A 456 -22.01 7.17 -28.74
N ALA A 457 -21.27 7.42 -29.82
CA ALA A 457 -19.85 7.10 -29.89
C ALA A 457 -19.03 8.12 -29.08
N VAL A 458 -18.55 7.73 -27.91
CA VAL A 458 -17.70 8.56 -27.04
C VAL A 458 -16.34 7.91 -26.82
N GLY A 459 -15.27 8.71 -26.92
CA GLY A 459 -13.90 8.26 -26.69
C GLY A 459 -13.58 8.02 -25.21
N ALA A 460 -12.41 7.44 -24.96
CA ALA A 460 -11.95 7.13 -23.61
C ALA A 460 -11.70 8.38 -22.76
N ILE A 461 -11.89 8.28 -21.44
CA ILE A 461 -11.63 9.39 -20.49
C ILE A 461 -10.64 9.04 -19.39
N GLY A 462 -9.93 10.07 -18.93
CA GLY A 462 -9.12 10.09 -17.72
C GLY A 462 -9.21 11.44 -17.00
N ILE A 463 -8.68 11.48 -15.77
CA ILE A 463 -8.57 12.70 -14.95
C ILE A 463 -7.58 13.71 -15.54
N PHE A 464 -6.49 13.24 -16.16
CA PHE A 464 -5.45 14.08 -16.74
C PHE A 464 -5.38 13.94 -18.26
N SER A 465 -4.96 15.00 -18.96
CA SER A 465 -4.65 14.94 -20.39
C SER A 465 -3.42 14.07 -20.64
N GLU A 466 -3.29 13.50 -21.85
CA GLU A 466 -2.12 12.69 -22.22
C GLU A 466 -0.80 13.48 -22.13
N GLU A 467 -0.84 14.80 -22.28
CA GLU A 467 0.32 15.70 -22.17
C GLU A 467 0.74 16.01 -20.73
N ALA A 468 -0.13 15.74 -19.75
CA ALA A 468 0.13 16.00 -18.32
C ALA A 468 0.70 14.79 -17.57
N GLN A 469 0.92 13.67 -18.27
CA GLN A 469 1.42 12.38 -17.77
C GLN A 469 2.79 12.07 -18.36
#